data_AF-A0A5B0N1V6-F1
#
_entry.id   AF-A0A5B0N1V6-F1
#
_cell.length_a   1.000
_cell.length_b   1.000
_cell.length_c   1.000
_cell.angle_alpha   90.00
_cell.angle_beta   90.00
_cell.angle_gamma   90.00
#
_symmetry.space_group_name_H-M   'P 1'
#
loop_
_entity.id
_entity.type
_entity.pdbx_description
1 polymer ?
#
loop_
_entity_poly.entity_id
_entity_poly.type
_entity_poly.pdbx_seq_one_letter_code
_entity_poly.pdbx_strand_id
1 'polypeptide(L)'
;MDPRPWTRVTERAEEKTNINEGYYNSVFSYGEQAAVVEAKEAGANGFLITDLPFEEAFQFQVLCARSGLSYVPLIAPNTSDSRIRLLASKADSFIYVISQASLGPTGARSQVASSLPELVTRIRKLAVRAGGIPIPLVVGFGISTAAQFDYVGRLGNGVVVGSKLIEVVNSKRIPIDALTKFCEEICGRRKPITSTPSSLPNPPKATAPDSLVNGRPGRFGIFGGRYLPEAFIGSLLELESCYRQAMADPKFQAELRSHYSYLNRPSELYFAQRLSAHVGGAKIWLKREDLTLTGSHKINNVLGQILLARRLGKTHIVAECAAGHHGLATATLCKKFALKCSIFIGEEDLQRRPDSVRKIEILGAKVVVVTSGNKKLKDAIS
;
A
#
# COMPACT_ATOMS: atom_id res chain seq x y z
N MET A 1 -37.72 -13.37 32.63
CA MET A 1 -37.77 -13.09 31.17
C MET A 1 -37.97 -11.59 31.00
N ASP A 2 -36.90 -10.85 30.74
CA ASP A 2 -36.94 -9.42 30.43
C ASP A 2 -36.22 -9.25 29.07
N PRO A 3 -36.94 -8.88 27.99
CA PRO A 3 -36.38 -8.90 26.65
C PRO A 3 -35.89 -7.51 26.23
N ARG A 4 -34.81 -6.97 26.83
CA ARG A 4 -34.20 -5.72 26.33
C ARG A 4 -32.68 -5.61 26.52
N PRO A 5 -31.87 -5.90 25.47
CA PRO A 5 -30.49 -5.43 25.39
C PRO A 5 -30.22 -4.45 24.21
N TRP A 6 -31.15 -4.25 23.27
CA TRP A 6 -30.84 -3.55 22.01
C TRP A 6 -31.14 -2.04 21.99
N THR A 7 -31.93 -1.52 22.93
CA THR A 7 -32.41 -0.12 22.89
C THR A 7 -31.37 0.94 23.28
N ARG A 8 -30.20 0.56 23.83
CA ARG A 8 -29.20 1.55 24.32
C ARG A 8 -28.11 1.93 23.31
N VAL A 9 -27.98 1.24 22.17
CA VAL A 9 -26.95 1.60 21.17
C VAL A 9 -27.39 2.79 20.31
N THR A 10 -28.69 3.02 20.16
CA THR A 10 -29.25 4.08 19.30
C THR A 10 -29.39 5.44 19.98
N GLU A 11 -29.46 5.50 21.32
CA GLU A 11 -29.69 6.75 22.08
C GLU A 11 -28.44 7.65 22.23
N ARG A 12 -27.24 7.18 21.85
CA ARG A 12 -25.99 8.00 21.89
C ARG A 12 -25.46 8.41 20.52
N ALA A 13 -26.14 8.06 19.43
CA ALA A 13 -25.67 8.34 18.07
C ALA A 13 -26.21 9.67 17.54
N GLU A 14 -26.18 10.75 18.33
CA GLU A 14 -26.77 12.04 17.97
C GLU A 14 -25.86 12.91 17.07
N GLU A 15 -24.58 12.56 16.88
CA GLU A 15 -23.71 13.11 15.82
C GLU A 15 -23.08 11.98 15.02
N LYS A 16 -23.61 11.72 13.82
CA LYS A 16 -23.17 10.62 12.96
C LYS A 16 -22.15 11.14 11.96
N THR A 17 -20.91 10.65 12.06
CA THR A 17 -19.83 10.99 11.14
C THR A 17 -19.63 9.84 10.15
N ASN A 18 -19.88 10.10 8.87
CA ASN A 18 -19.71 9.16 7.75
C ASN A 18 -18.39 9.45 7.01
N ILE A 19 -17.49 8.48 6.96
CA ILE A 19 -16.22 8.60 6.25
C ILE A 19 -16.17 7.59 5.12
N ASN A 20 -15.89 8.05 3.91
CA ASN A 20 -15.65 7.18 2.76
C ASN A 20 -14.22 6.65 2.81
N GLU A 21 -14.06 5.40 3.20
CA GLU A 21 -12.78 4.69 3.19
C GLU A 21 -12.57 3.97 1.84
N GLY A 22 -11.36 4.07 1.29
CA GLY A 22 -11.06 3.37 0.04
C GLY A 22 -9.62 3.53 -0.46
N TYR A 23 -9.43 3.06 -1.70
CA TYR A 23 -8.19 3.21 -2.46
C TYR A 23 -8.32 4.34 -3.49
N TYR A 24 -7.24 5.08 -3.68
CA TYR A 24 -7.22 6.25 -4.54
C TYR A 24 -7.53 5.92 -5.99
N ASN A 25 -7.10 4.75 -6.48
CA ASN A 25 -7.35 4.35 -7.86
C ASN A 25 -8.85 4.36 -8.23
N SER A 26 -9.73 3.98 -7.30
CA SER A 26 -11.18 4.02 -7.52
C SER A 26 -11.68 5.46 -7.64
N VAL A 27 -11.21 6.35 -6.76
CA VAL A 27 -11.56 7.78 -6.78
C VAL A 27 -11.02 8.44 -8.05
N PHE A 28 -9.77 8.17 -8.41
CA PHE A 28 -9.11 8.68 -9.59
C PHE A 28 -9.81 8.23 -10.88
N SER A 29 -10.15 6.94 -10.99
CA SER A 29 -10.87 6.42 -12.15
C SER A 29 -12.29 6.99 -12.27
N TYR A 30 -12.92 7.32 -11.14
CA TYR A 30 -14.25 7.93 -11.13
C TYR A 30 -14.20 9.43 -11.49
N GLY A 31 -13.09 10.08 -11.18
CA GLY A 31 -12.91 11.52 -11.27
C GLY A 31 -13.04 12.15 -9.87
N GLU A 32 -11.97 12.78 -9.41
CA GLU A 32 -11.86 13.30 -8.04
C GLU A 32 -12.97 14.30 -7.68
N GLN A 33 -13.28 15.22 -8.60
CA GLN A 33 -14.33 16.22 -8.41
C GLN A 33 -15.72 15.57 -8.26
N ALA A 34 -16.05 14.62 -9.14
CA ALA A 34 -17.32 13.91 -9.10
C ALA A 34 -17.44 13.10 -7.81
N ALA A 35 -16.37 12.37 -7.44
CA ALA A 35 -16.32 11.60 -6.21
C ALA A 35 -16.60 12.47 -4.97
N VAL A 36 -15.99 13.65 -4.89
CA VAL A 36 -16.16 14.59 -3.77
C VAL A 36 -17.58 15.16 -3.71
N VAL A 37 -18.13 15.61 -4.84
CA VAL A 37 -19.48 16.20 -4.89
C VAL A 37 -20.53 15.16 -4.52
N GLU A 38 -20.48 13.99 -5.16
CA GLU A 38 -21.47 12.94 -4.91
C GLU A 38 -21.33 12.33 -3.51
N ALA A 39 -20.11 12.23 -2.96
CA ALA A 39 -19.93 11.85 -1.57
C ALA A 39 -20.59 12.84 -0.62
N LYS A 40 -20.48 14.15 -0.89
CA LYS A 40 -21.14 15.19 -0.08
C LYS A 40 -22.65 15.08 -0.16
N GLU A 41 -23.20 14.94 -1.37
CA GLU A 41 -24.63 14.71 -1.60
C GLU A 41 -25.12 13.40 -0.97
N ALA A 42 -24.22 12.41 -0.87
CA ALA A 42 -24.48 11.16 -0.18
C ALA A 42 -24.48 11.28 1.36
N GLY A 43 -24.14 12.44 1.92
CA GLY A 43 -24.07 12.67 3.36
C GLY A 43 -22.75 12.21 3.98
N ALA A 44 -21.69 12.06 3.19
CA ALA A 44 -20.35 11.86 3.74
C ALA A 44 -19.84 13.13 4.42
N ASN A 45 -19.02 12.96 5.45
CA ASN A 45 -18.33 14.02 6.17
C ASN A 45 -16.85 14.11 5.78
N GLY A 46 -16.31 13.08 5.12
CA GLY A 46 -14.92 13.08 4.68
C GLY A 46 -14.48 11.80 3.96
N PHE A 47 -13.21 11.77 3.61
CA PHE A 47 -12.53 10.65 2.96
C PHE A 47 -11.36 10.14 3.82
N LEU A 48 -11.21 8.82 3.83
CA LEU A 48 -10.04 8.10 4.34
C LEU A 48 -9.44 7.30 3.20
N ILE A 49 -8.47 7.88 2.49
CA ILE A 49 -7.81 7.22 1.36
C ILE A 49 -6.54 6.55 1.84
N THR A 50 -6.54 5.22 1.84
CA THR A 50 -5.54 4.43 2.56
C THR A 50 -4.17 4.42 1.89
N ASP A 51 -4.10 4.65 0.59
CA ASP A 51 -2.92 4.53 -0.26
C ASP A 51 -2.52 5.83 -0.97
N LEU A 52 -3.14 6.98 -0.64
CA LEU A 52 -2.77 8.28 -1.18
C LEU A 52 -1.86 9.02 -0.19
N PRO A 53 -0.54 9.09 -0.44
CA PRO A 53 0.36 9.81 0.44
C PRO A 53 -0.04 11.28 0.53
N PHE A 54 0.18 11.85 1.70
CA PHE A 54 -0.14 13.24 1.98
C PHE A 54 0.44 14.22 0.94
N GLU A 55 1.69 13.98 0.51
CA GLU A 55 2.40 14.79 -0.49
C GLU A 55 1.73 14.77 -1.87
N GLU A 56 1.05 13.67 -2.20
CA GLU A 56 0.33 13.52 -3.46
C GLU A 56 -1.12 14.03 -3.35
N ALA A 57 -1.68 14.03 -2.14
CA ALA A 57 -3.07 14.35 -1.86
C ALA A 57 -3.46 15.82 -1.99
N PHE A 58 -2.52 16.76 -2.23
CA PHE A 58 -2.80 18.21 -2.15
C PHE A 58 -4.02 18.65 -2.98
N GLN A 59 -4.13 18.21 -4.24
CA GLN A 59 -5.26 18.58 -5.09
C GLN A 59 -6.57 18.02 -4.53
N PHE A 60 -6.58 16.74 -4.16
CA PHE A 60 -7.73 16.08 -3.56
C PHE A 60 -8.15 16.73 -2.22
N GLN A 61 -7.20 17.14 -1.39
CA GLN A 61 -7.44 17.86 -0.14
C GLN A 61 -8.14 19.20 -0.37
N VAL A 62 -7.70 19.96 -1.38
CA VAL A 62 -8.34 21.22 -1.77
C VAL A 62 -9.79 20.97 -2.22
N LEU A 63 -10.05 19.91 -2.97
CA LEU A 63 -11.40 19.54 -3.40
C LEU A 63 -12.30 19.19 -2.21
N CYS A 64 -11.81 18.36 -1.29
CA CYS A 64 -12.52 18.01 -0.05
C CYS A 64 -12.84 19.27 0.76
N ALA A 65 -11.84 20.12 1.03
CA ALA A 65 -12.00 21.33 1.82
C ALA A 65 -13.03 22.30 1.21
N ARG A 66 -12.98 22.51 -0.12
CA ARG A 66 -13.94 23.36 -0.85
C ARG A 66 -15.38 22.85 -0.77
N SER A 67 -15.56 21.55 -0.59
CA SER A 67 -16.88 20.90 -0.50
C SER A 67 -17.33 20.65 0.94
N GLY A 68 -16.57 21.16 1.93
CA GLY A 68 -16.84 20.94 3.34
C GLY A 68 -16.77 19.46 3.74
N LEU A 69 -15.83 18.72 3.14
CA LEU A 69 -15.47 17.35 3.48
C LEU A 69 -14.06 17.33 4.08
N SER A 70 -13.85 16.50 5.10
CA SER A 70 -12.54 16.28 5.70
C SER A 70 -11.72 15.28 4.88
N TYR A 71 -10.41 15.50 4.77
CA TYR A 71 -9.47 14.47 4.32
C TYR A 71 -8.70 13.95 5.52
N VAL A 72 -9.03 12.74 5.98
CA VAL A 72 -8.54 12.18 7.23
C VAL A 72 -7.11 11.64 7.06
N PRO A 73 -6.10 12.18 7.76
CA PRO A 73 -4.75 11.64 7.72
C PRO A 73 -4.62 10.34 8.52
N LEU A 74 -3.76 9.44 8.04
CA LEU A 74 -3.43 8.18 8.68
C LEU A 74 -2.09 8.28 9.41
N ILE A 75 -1.95 7.60 10.54
CA ILE A 75 -0.68 7.40 11.23
C ILE A 75 -0.51 5.91 11.54
N ALA A 76 0.67 5.38 11.22
CA ALA A 76 1.07 4.02 11.52
C ALA A 76 2.13 3.98 12.65
N PRO A 77 2.38 2.81 13.28
CA PRO A 77 3.31 2.74 14.40
C PRO A 77 4.75 3.17 14.06
N ASN A 78 5.16 3.00 12.80
CA ASN A 78 6.48 3.37 12.28
C ASN A 78 6.53 4.77 11.65
N THR A 79 5.45 5.55 11.69
CA THR A 79 5.47 6.96 11.26
C THR A 79 6.41 7.76 12.17
N SER A 80 7.31 8.57 11.59
CA SER A 80 8.29 9.37 12.33
C SER A 80 7.65 10.57 13.05
N ASP A 81 8.27 11.08 14.11
CA ASP A 81 7.74 12.22 14.88
C ASP A 81 7.52 13.47 14.02
N SER A 82 8.46 13.77 13.11
CA SER A 82 8.35 14.88 12.18
C SER A 82 7.15 14.73 11.24
N ARG A 83 6.90 13.50 10.76
CA ARG A 83 5.76 13.18 9.91
C ARG A 83 4.44 13.22 10.68
N ILE A 84 4.40 12.76 11.94
CA ILE A 84 3.23 12.90 12.81
C ILE A 84 2.85 14.39 12.95
N ARG A 85 3.83 15.27 13.23
CA ARG A 85 3.59 16.71 13.35
C ARG A 85 3.09 17.32 12.04
N LEU A 86 3.67 16.92 10.90
CA LEU A 86 3.23 17.36 9.58
C LEU A 86 1.77 16.98 9.31
N LEU A 87 1.42 15.70 9.49
CA LEU A 87 0.06 15.19 9.30
C LEU A 87 -0.93 15.86 10.25
N ALA A 88 -0.55 16.03 11.52
CA ALA A 88 -1.34 16.73 12.52
C ALA A 88 -1.63 18.19 12.14
N SER A 89 -0.63 18.91 11.60
CA SER A 89 -0.81 20.31 11.16
C SER A 89 -1.83 20.48 10.03
N LYS A 90 -2.26 19.37 9.43
CA LYS A 90 -3.15 19.32 8.26
C LYS A 90 -4.46 18.59 8.55
N ALA A 91 -4.61 18.02 9.76
CA ALA A 91 -5.84 17.36 10.16
C ALA A 91 -6.89 18.38 10.62
N ASP A 92 -7.98 18.49 9.86
CA ASP A 92 -9.12 19.36 10.16
C ASP A 92 -10.18 18.70 11.06
N SER A 93 -10.24 17.36 11.06
CA SER A 93 -11.15 16.57 11.90
C SER A 93 -10.40 15.78 12.97
N PHE A 94 -10.02 14.54 12.67
CA PHE A 94 -9.33 13.59 13.53
C PHE A 94 -8.17 12.94 12.76
N ILE A 95 -7.33 12.19 13.48
CA ILE A 95 -6.30 11.34 12.89
C ILE A 95 -6.72 9.89 13.02
N TYR A 96 -6.65 9.13 11.92
CA TYR A 96 -6.85 7.70 11.92
C TYR A 96 -5.55 6.97 12.29
N VAL A 97 -5.56 6.26 13.42
CA VAL A 97 -4.40 5.53 13.93
C VAL A 97 -4.53 4.05 13.59
N ILE A 98 -3.60 3.55 12.79
CA ILE A 98 -3.48 2.14 12.48
C ILE A 98 -2.79 1.47 13.66
N SER A 99 -3.52 0.64 14.40
CA SER A 99 -3.01 0.01 15.62
C SER A 99 -1.94 -1.06 15.38
N GLN A 100 -1.66 -1.44 14.13
CA GLN A 100 -0.75 -2.52 13.78
C GLN A 100 0.14 -2.18 12.58
N ALA A 101 1.44 -2.48 12.68
CA ALA A 101 2.42 -2.34 11.59
C ALA A 101 2.70 -3.67 10.84
N SER A 102 1.91 -4.72 11.07
CA SER A 102 2.22 -6.06 10.56
C SER A 102 1.83 -6.20 9.08
N LEU A 103 2.84 -6.48 8.25
CA LEU A 103 2.84 -6.75 6.81
C LEU A 103 2.16 -8.08 6.40
N GLY A 104 1.09 -8.50 7.10
CA GLY A 104 0.34 -9.72 6.77
C GLY A 104 -1.10 -9.39 6.35
N PRO A 105 -1.80 -10.31 5.64
CA PRO A 105 -3.17 -10.07 5.20
C PRO A 105 -4.04 -9.69 6.41
N THR A 106 -4.96 -8.75 6.17
CA THR A 106 -5.85 -8.03 7.11
C THR A 106 -6.87 -8.93 7.83
N GLY A 107 -6.43 -10.09 8.34
CA GLY A 107 -7.24 -11.03 9.10
C GLY A 107 -7.45 -10.57 10.54
N ALA A 108 -8.65 -10.80 11.07
CA ALA A 108 -8.94 -10.64 12.49
C ALA A 108 -7.95 -11.47 13.31
N ARG A 109 -7.23 -10.82 14.23
CA ARG A 109 -6.34 -11.50 15.20
C ARG A 109 -6.97 -11.44 16.59
N SER A 110 -6.61 -12.42 17.41
CA SER A 110 -7.19 -12.62 18.75
C SER A 110 -6.85 -11.51 19.75
N GLN A 111 -5.81 -10.69 19.53
CA GLN A 111 -5.36 -9.67 20.49
C GLN A 111 -4.95 -8.35 19.82
N VAL A 112 -5.21 -7.23 20.52
CA VAL A 112 -4.74 -5.87 20.14
C VAL A 112 -3.23 -5.80 20.36
N ALA A 113 -2.53 -4.99 19.56
CA ALA A 113 -1.09 -4.77 19.75
C ALA A 113 -0.80 -4.21 21.14
N SER A 114 0.12 -4.86 21.87
CA SER A 114 0.52 -4.42 23.21
C SER A 114 1.17 -3.04 23.24
N SER A 115 1.73 -2.60 22.11
CA SER A 115 2.37 -1.28 21.93
C SER A 115 1.40 -0.13 21.64
N LEU A 116 0.09 -0.41 21.59
CA LEU A 116 -0.91 0.60 21.26
C LEU A 116 -0.99 1.75 22.28
N PRO A 117 -0.95 1.53 23.61
CA PRO A 117 -0.97 2.61 24.58
C PRO A 117 0.19 3.59 24.41
N GLU A 118 1.41 3.08 24.19
CA GLU A 118 2.60 3.90 23.96
C GLU A 118 2.49 4.70 22.67
N LEU A 119 2.00 4.06 21.59
CA LEU A 119 1.78 4.72 20.30
C LEU A 119 0.78 5.88 20.43
N VAL A 120 -0.39 5.64 21.03
CA VAL A 120 -1.42 6.66 21.23
C VAL A 120 -0.88 7.80 22.09
N THR A 121 -0.15 7.48 23.17
CA THR A 121 0.48 8.49 24.03
C THR A 121 1.50 9.33 23.28
N ARG A 122 2.33 8.71 22.43
CA ARG A 122 3.29 9.40 21.57
C ARG A 122 2.58 10.33 20.59
N ILE A 123 1.54 9.85 19.90
CA ILE A 123 0.78 10.67 18.94
C ILE A 123 0.10 11.85 19.66
N ARG A 124 -0.56 11.64 20.81
CA ARG A 124 -1.20 12.73 21.58
C ARG A 124 -0.25 13.88 21.93
N LYS A 125 1.01 13.57 22.24
CA LYS A 125 2.04 14.58 22.55
C LYS A 125 2.44 15.41 21.33
N LEU A 126 2.34 14.84 20.13
CA LEU A 126 2.84 15.43 18.89
C LEU A 126 1.71 16.05 18.03
N ALA A 127 0.52 15.48 18.10
CA ALA A 127 -0.65 15.82 17.30
C ALA A 127 -1.49 16.90 17.98
N VAL A 128 -0.92 18.09 18.06
CA VAL A 128 -1.50 19.26 18.71
C VAL A 128 -1.63 20.38 17.70
N ARG A 129 -2.80 21.02 17.63
CA ARG A 129 -3.05 22.19 16.77
C ARG A 129 -2.39 23.44 17.34
N ALA A 130 -2.37 24.50 16.54
CA ALA A 130 -2.08 25.85 17.03
C ALA A 130 -2.99 26.16 18.24
N GLY A 131 -2.41 26.70 19.31
CA GLY A 131 -3.14 26.95 20.57
C GLY A 131 -3.19 25.77 21.55
N GLY A 132 -2.46 24.68 21.30
CA GLY A 132 -2.32 23.59 22.28
C GLY A 132 -3.48 22.59 22.30
N ILE A 133 -4.40 22.66 21.34
CA ILE A 133 -5.59 21.82 21.27
C ILE A 133 -5.22 20.43 20.70
N PRO A 134 -5.39 19.33 21.45
CA PRO A 134 -5.11 17.99 20.95
C PRO A 134 -6.06 17.61 19.82
N ILE A 135 -5.54 16.92 18.80
CA ILE A 135 -6.35 16.39 17.70
C ILE A 135 -6.99 15.05 18.16
N PRO A 136 -8.30 14.84 17.95
CA PRO A 136 -8.93 13.56 18.26
C PRO A 136 -8.26 12.40 17.52
N LEU A 137 -8.03 11.29 18.21
CA LEU A 137 -7.44 10.08 17.65
C LEU A 137 -8.49 8.99 17.53
N VAL A 138 -8.74 8.52 16.31
CA VAL A 138 -9.64 7.40 16.05
C VAL A 138 -8.78 6.19 15.70
N VAL A 139 -8.89 5.14 16.49
CA VAL A 139 -8.03 3.96 16.36
C VAL A 139 -8.77 2.86 15.63
N GLY A 140 -8.12 2.26 14.63
CA GLY A 140 -8.67 1.15 13.87
C GLY A 140 -7.68 0.02 13.63
N PHE A 141 -8.09 -0.93 12.78
CA PHE A 141 -7.37 -2.13 12.35
C PHE A 141 -7.50 -3.35 13.30
N GLY A 142 -8.10 -4.44 12.80
CA GLY A 142 -8.13 -5.75 13.48
C GLY A 142 -9.09 -5.91 14.66
N ILE A 143 -9.95 -4.92 14.94
CA ILE A 143 -10.91 -4.96 16.05
C ILE A 143 -12.12 -5.82 15.65
N SER A 144 -12.41 -6.83 16.46
CA SER A 144 -13.41 -7.85 16.16
C SER A 144 -14.22 -8.33 17.38
N THR A 145 -13.86 -7.89 18.59
CA THR A 145 -14.58 -8.25 19.83
C THR A 145 -14.91 -7.02 20.67
N ALA A 146 -15.94 -7.13 21.51
CA ALA A 146 -16.35 -6.04 22.41
C ALA A 146 -15.23 -5.65 23.39
N ALA A 147 -14.49 -6.62 23.93
CA ALA A 147 -13.36 -6.35 24.81
C ALA A 147 -12.25 -5.53 24.12
N GLN A 148 -11.99 -5.80 22.82
CA GLN A 148 -11.06 -5.00 22.03
C GLN A 148 -11.60 -3.59 21.81
N PHE A 149 -12.89 -3.45 21.48
CA PHE A 149 -13.54 -2.14 21.32
C PHE A 149 -13.43 -1.30 22.60
N ASP A 150 -13.78 -1.87 23.76
CA ASP A 150 -13.73 -1.16 25.04
C ASP A 150 -12.30 -0.78 25.41
N TYR A 151 -11.34 -1.67 25.20
CA TYR A 151 -9.93 -1.39 25.46
C TYR A 151 -9.41 -0.25 24.58
N VAL A 152 -9.65 -0.32 23.27
CA VAL A 152 -9.22 0.71 22.31
C VAL A 152 -9.95 2.04 22.55
N GLY A 153 -11.24 1.99 22.89
CA GLY A 153 -12.05 3.18 23.19
C GLY A 153 -11.59 3.93 24.44
N ARG A 154 -10.95 3.27 25.41
CA ARG A 154 -10.29 3.94 26.55
C ARG A 154 -9.00 4.65 26.16
N LEU A 155 -8.35 4.18 25.10
CA LEU A 155 -7.09 4.74 24.62
C LEU A 155 -7.32 5.88 23.62
N GLY A 156 -8.26 5.74 22.69
CA GLY A 156 -8.57 6.73 21.65
C GLY A 156 -9.77 7.63 21.99
N ASN A 157 -10.10 8.54 21.07
CA ASN A 157 -11.34 9.30 21.06
C ASN A 157 -12.45 8.60 20.26
N GLY A 158 -12.09 7.62 19.44
CA GLY A 158 -13.02 6.80 18.67
C GLY A 158 -12.40 5.47 18.25
N VAL A 159 -13.26 4.55 17.81
CA VAL A 159 -12.89 3.18 17.41
C VAL A 159 -13.51 2.85 16.06
N VAL A 160 -12.72 2.30 15.12
CA VAL A 160 -13.21 1.84 13.81
C VAL A 160 -13.22 0.33 13.73
N VAL A 161 -14.37 -0.23 13.34
CA VAL A 161 -14.61 -1.67 13.18
C VAL A 161 -15.04 -1.95 11.74
N GLY A 162 -14.08 -2.20 10.85
CA GLY A 162 -14.32 -2.49 9.44
C GLY A 162 -14.45 -3.99 9.14
N SER A 163 -13.34 -4.73 9.22
CA SER A 163 -13.26 -6.13 8.74
C SER A 163 -14.31 -7.06 9.34
N LYS A 164 -14.61 -6.92 10.65
CA LYS A 164 -15.62 -7.77 11.30
C LYS A 164 -17.03 -7.48 10.80
N LEU A 165 -17.34 -6.23 10.45
CA LEU A 165 -18.62 -5.86 9.86
C LEU A 165 -18.79 -6.53 8.50
N ILE A 166 -17.76 -6.43 7.64
CA ILE A 166 -17.76 -7.07 6.31
C ILE A 166 -17.89 -8.60 6.44
N GLU A 167 -17.18 -9.22 7.38
CA GLU A 167 -17.29 -10.65 7.66
C GLU A 167 -18.72 -11.06 8.06
N VAL A 168 -19.37 -10.28 8.92
CA VAL A 168 -20.75 -10.53 9.36
C VAL A 168 -21.73 -10.36 8.19
N VAL A 169 -21.58 -9.32 7.38
CA VAL A 169 -22.40 -9.09 6.18
C VAL A 169 -22.29 -10.26 5.21
N ASN A 170 -21.07 -10.68 4.89
CA ASN A 170 -20.81 -11.77 3.94
C ASN A 170 -21.30 -13.13 4.48
N SER A 171 -20.97 -13.47 5.73
CA SER A 171 -21.34 -14.76 6.35
C SER A 171 -22.84 -14.92 6.49
N LYS A 172 -23.57 -13.84 6.83
CA LYS A 172 -25.03 -13.85 6.95
C LYS A 172 -25.75 -13.58 5.62
N ARG A 173 -25.00 -13.40 4.52
CA ARG A 173 -25.53 -13.03 3.20
C ARG A 173 -26.53 -11.87 3.29
N ILE A 174 -26.22 -10.88 4.13
CA ILE A 174 -27.09 -9.71 4.29
C ILE A 174 -27.15 -9.03 2.92
N PRO A 175 -28.34 -8.92 2.29
CA PRO A 175 -28.45 -8.27 1.00
C PRO A 175 -27.91 -6.85 1.08
N ILE A 176 -27.17 -6.41 0.07
CA ILE A 176 -26.61 -5.05 0.02
C ILE A 176 -27.74 -4.04 0.21
N ASP A 177 -28.92 -4.24 -0.38
CA ASP A 177 -30.07 -3.35 -0.18
C ASP A 177 -30.53 -3.24 1.28
N ALA A 178 -30.44 -4.33 2.06
CA ALA A 178 -30.79 -4.31 3.48
C ALA A 178 -29.71 -3.60 4.31
N LEU A 179 -28.44 -3.79 3.96
CA LEU A 179 -27.33 -3.06 4.56
C LEU A 179 -27.43 -1.57 4.21
N THR A 180 -27.72 -1.23 2.96
CA THR A 180 -27.92 0.14 2.47
C THR A 180 -29.09 0.78 3.19
N LYS A 181 -30.25 0.14 3.31
CA LYS A 181 -31.38 0.65 4.09
C LYS A 181 -31.02 0.89 5.56
N PHE A 182 -30.31 -0.06 6.18
CA PHE A 182 -29.84 0.11 7.56
C PHE A 182 -28.85 1.28 7.70
N CYS A 183 -27.92 1.40 6.76
CA CYS A 183 -27.00 2.54 6.69
C CYS A 183 -27.76 3.85 6.42
N GLU A 184 -28.80 3.87 5.60
CA GLU A 184 -29.64 5.04 5.33
C GLU A 184 -30.43 5.45 6.59
N GLU A 185 -31.04 4.49 7.27
CA GLU A 185 -31.76 4.68 8.54
C GLU A 185 -30.82 5.23 9.62
N ILE A 186 -29.62 4.64 9.75
CA ILE A 186 -28.60 5.15 10.66
C ILE A 186 -28.13 6.52 10.19
N CYS A 187 -27.79 6.76 8.93
CA CYS A 187 -27.32 8.06 8.45
C CYS A 187 -28.41 9.15 8.42
N GLY A 188 -29.66 8.83 8.77
CA GLY A 188 -30.77 9.80 8.81
C GLY A 188 -31.37 10.12 7.44
N ARG A 189 -31.14 9.28 6.43
CA ARG A 189 -31.62 9.46 5.06
C ARG A 189 -33.03 8.86 4.91
N ARG A 190 -34.05 9.70 4.68
CA ARG A 190 -35.47 9.28 4.58
C ARG A 190 -36.01 9.11 3.16
N LYS A 191 -35.19 9.23 2.11
CA LYS A 191 -35.64 8.98 0.72
C LYS A 191 -34.58 8.21 -0.08
N PRO A 192 -34.98 7.18 -0.83
CA PRO A 192 -34.12 6.56 -1.83
C PRO A 192 -33.83 7.58 -2.94
N ILE A 193 -32.61 7.58 -3.46
CA ILE A 193 -32.30 8.25 -4.72
C ILE A 193 -33.09 7.49 -5.81
N THR A 194 -34.25 8.00 -6.19
CA THR A 194 -35.08 7.47 -7.30
C THR A 194 -34.62 7.98 -8.67
N SER A 195 -33.40 8.51 -8.77
CA SER A 195 -32.72 8.67 -10.05
C SER A 195 -31.72 7.53 -10.21
N THR A 196 -32.14 6.46 -10.89
CA THR A 196 -31.18 5.72 -11.72
C THR A 196 -30.56 6.76 -12.66
N PRO A 197 -29.24 7.00 -12.69
CA PRO A 197 -28.66 7.84 -13.72
C PRO A 197 -28.94 7.14 -15.04
N SER A 198 -29.89 7.66 -15.81
CA SER A 198 -30.08 7.31 -17.20
C SER A 198 -28.75 7.62 -17.91
N SER A 199 -28.02 6.56 -18.28
CA SER A 199 -26.66 6.59 -18.81
C SER A 199 -25.68 7.42 -17.96
N LEU A 200 -24.77 6.75 -17.24
CA LEU A 200 -23.56 7.39 -16.71
C LEU A 200 -22.94 8.24 -17.83
N PRO A 201 -22.86 9.57 -17.71
CA PRO A 201 -22.01 10.35 -18.58
C PRO A 201 -20.61 9.78 -18.42
N ASN A 202 -19.89 9.56 -19.53
CA ASN A 202 -18.48 9.24 -19.44
C ASN A 202 -17.84 10.30 -18.51
N PRO A 203 -17.14 9.89 -17.43
CA PRO A 203 -16.51 10.86 -16.55
C PRO A 203 -15.65 11.76 -17.44
N PRO A 204 -15.71 13.09 -17.26
CA PRO A 204 -14.85 13.98 -18.02
C PRO A 204 -13.43 13.48 -17.85
N LYS A 205 -12.73 13.20 -18.97
CA LYS A 205 -11.34 12.76 -18.95
C LYS A 205 -10.59 13.68 -18.00
N ALA A 206 -10.07 13.12 -16.91
CA ALA A 206 -9.30 13.87 -15.93
C ALA A 206 -8.14 14.57 -16.66
N THR A 207 -8.28 15.86 -16.94
CA THR A 207 -7.18 16.69 -17.38
C THR A 207 -6.40 17.04 -16.12
N ALA A 208 -5.34 16.28 -15.86
CA ALA A 208 -4.39 16.63 -14.81
C ALA A 208 -3.87 18.05 -15.09
N PRO A 209 -3.78 18.94 -14.08
CA PRO A 209 -3.11 20.21 -14.26
C PRO A 209 -1.62 19.95 -14.55
N ASP A 210 -1.20 20.15 -15.81
CA ASP A 210 0.16 19.89 -16.31
C ASP A 210 1.27 20.62 -15.52
N SER A 211 0.92 21.68 -14.79
CA SER A 211 1.88 22.58 -14.15
C SER A 211 2.27 22.22 -12.71
N LEU A 212 1.58 21.29 -12.04
CA LEU A 212 1.86 20.93 -10.63
C LEU A 212 2.54 19.57 -10.44
N VAL A 213 2.67 18.78 -11.51
CA VAL A 213 3.21 17.41 -11.45
C VAL A 213 4.72 17.37 -11.72
N ASN A 214 5.24 18.34 -12.47
CA ASN A 214 6.65 18.45 -12.80
C ASN A 214 7.45 18.98 -11.61
N GLY A 215 8.28 18.13 -11.00
CA GLY A 215 9.21 18.49 -9.91
C GLY A 215 9.04 17.71 -8.61
N ARG A 216 8.01 16.87 -8.48
CA ARG A 216 7.85 16.00 -7.31
C ARG A 216 8.79 14.77 -7.39
N PRO A 217 9.50 14.41 -6.30
CA PRO A 217 10.36 13.22 -6.29
C PRO A 217 9.60 11.95 -6.67
N GLY A 218 10.09 11.21 -7.65
CA GLY A 218 9.48 9.96 -8.11
C GLY A 218 8.35 10.10 -9.13
N ARG A 219 8.11 11.31 -9.67
CA ARG A 219 7.21 11.55 -10.81
C ARG A 219 7.99 11.67 -12.13
N PHE A 220 7.42 11.12 -13.20
CA PHE A 220 7.88 11.24 -14.59
C PHE A 220 6.69 11.75 -15.43
N GLY A 221 6.53 13.07 -15.51
CA GLY A 221 5.27 13.67 -15.96
C GLY A 221 4.13 13.22 -15.05
N ILE A 222 3.01 12.77 -15.62
CA ILE A 222 1.85 12.26 -14.86
C ILE A 222 2.09 10.89 -14.19
N PHE A 223 3.12 10.14 -14.60
CA PHE A 223 3.38 8.78 -14.14
C PHE A 223 4.28 8.74 -12.89
N GLY A 224 4.21 7.64 -12.14
CA GLY A 224 5.01 7.44 -10.92
C GLY A 224 4.26 7.85 -9.65
N GLY A 225 4.98 8.38 -8.67
CA GLY A 225 4.46 8.63 -7.31
C GLY A 225 4.61 7.41 -6.40
N ARG A 226 4.00 7.46 -5.20
CA ARG A 226 4.17 6.44 -4.14
C ARG A 226 2.85 6.04 -3.52
N TYR A 227 1.90 5.56 -4.32
CA TYR A 227 0.56 5.21 -3.83
C TYR A 227 0.57 3.92 -2.99
N LEU A 228 0.92 4.08 -1.72
CA LEU A 228 1.12 3.00 -0.76
C LEU A 228 0.57 3.42 0.61
N PRO A 229 0.13 2.46 1.44
CA PRO A 229 -0.31 2.78 2.79
C PRO A 229 0.74 3.52 3.60
N GLU A 230 0.28 4.39 4.50
CA GLU A 230 1.14 5.20 5.38
C GLU A 230 2.19 4.35 6.12
N ALA A 231 1.83 3.12 6.50
CA ALA A 231 2.72 2.15 7.12
C ALA A 231 3.98 1.80 6.30
N PHE A 232 4.00 2.05 4.99
CA PHE A 232 5.16 1.80 4.13
C PHE A 232 6.02 3.04 3.87
N ILE A 233 5.48 4.24 4.11
CA ILE A 233 6.15 5.49 3.71
C ILE A 233 7.49 5.65 4.41
N GLY A 234 7.58 5.34 5.71
CA GLY A 234 8.85 5.38 6.45
C GLY A 234 9.93 4.50 5.83
N SER A 235 9.59 3.27 5.45
CA SER A 235 10.53 2.33 4.82
C SER A 235 10.95 2.78 3.42
N LEU A 236 10.05 3.37 2.64
CA LEU A 236 10.39 3.92 1.32
C LEU A 236 11.36 5.10 1.43
N LEU A 237 11.16 5.99 2.39
CA LEU A 237 12.04 7.14 2.63
C LEU A 237 13.42 6.69 3.13
N GLU A 238 13.48 5.69 4.01
CA GLU A 238 14.73 5.06 4.45
C GLU A 238 15.50 4.48 3.24
N LEU A 239 14.79 3.71 2.40
CA LEU A 239 15.37 3.09 1.21
C LEU A 239 15.88 4.14 0.20
N GLU A 240 15.09 5.17 -0.09
CA GLU A 240 15.48 6.24 -1.01
C GLU A 240 16.70 7.01 -0.49
N SER A 241 16.72 7.36 0.80
CA SER A 241 17.85 8.03 1.43
C SER A 241 19.11 7.18 1.31
N CYS A 242 19.03 5.90 1.66
CA CYS A 242 20.14 4.95 1.54
C CYS A 242 20.62 4.84 0.09
N TYR A 243 19.70 4.71 -0.87
CA TYR A 243 20.04 4.64 -2.29
C TYR A 243 20.81 5.88 -2.76
N ARG A 244 20.32 7.09 -2.45
CA ARG A 244 21.00 8.33 -2.84
C ARG A 244 22.40 8.43 -2.25
N GLN A 245 22.55 8.09 -0.97
CA GLN A 245 23.85 8.07 -0.30
C GLN A 245 24.78 7.03 -0.91
N ALA A 246 24.29 5.82 -1.19
CA ALA A 246 25.07 4.76 -1.81
C ALA A 246 25.51 5.10 -3.24
N MET A 247 24.66 5.76 -4.03
CA MET A 247 25.02 6.19 -5.37
C MET A 247 26.12 7.28 -5.37
N ALA A 248 26.15 8.14 -4.35
CA ALA A 248 27.19 9.13 -4.16
C ALA A 248 28.49 8.59 -3.52
N ASP A 249 28.45 7.39 -2.93
CA ASP A 249 29.57 6.79 -2.20
C ASP A 249 30.52 6.00 -3.14
N PRO A 250 31.78 6.44 -3.35
CA PRO A 250 32.73 5.73 -4.20
C PRO A 250 33.04 4.30 -3.72
N LYS A 251 32.96 4.04 -2.40
CA LYS A 251 33.19 2.70 -1.85
C LYS A 251 32.08 1.74 -2.25
N PHE A 252 30.83 2.22 -2.24
CA PHE A 252 29.69 1.43 -2.73
C PHE A 252 29.81 1.14 -4.23
N GLN A 253 30.22 2.13 -5.03
CA GLN A 253 30.47 1.92 -6.47
C GLN A 253 31.60 0.91 -6.72
N ALA A 254 32.66 0.94 -5.92
CA ALA A 254 33.75 -0.04 -6.00
C ALA A 254 33.28 -1.45 -5.61
N GLU A 255 32.50 -1.60 -4.53
CA GLU A 255 31.91 -2.89 -4.13
C GLU A 255 30.99 -3.45 -5.23
N LEU A 256 30.08 -2.63 -5.75
CA LEU A 256 29.19 -3.03 -6.84
C LEU A 256 29.97 -3.54 -8.06
N ARG A 257 31.00 -2.80 -8.49
CA ARG A 257 31.85 -3.18 -9.64
C ARG A 257 32.71 -4.42 -9.37
N SER A 258 33.10 -4.66 -8.13
CA SER A 258 33.90 -5.85 -7.75
C SER A 258 33.15 -7.17 -8.05
N HIS A 259 31.83 -7.12 -8.13
CA HIS A 259 30.99 -8.27 -8.47
C HIS A 259 30.77 -8.47 -9.97
N TYR A 260 31.28 -7.61 -10.84
CA TYR A 260 31.00 -7.68 -12.27
C TYR A 260 31.52 -8.97 -12.91
N SER A 261 32.71 -9.44 -12.54
CA SER A 261 33.24 -10.72 -12.98
C SER A 261 32.34 -11.89 -12.55
N TYR A 262 31.85 -11.88 -11.30
CA TYR A 262 30.92 -12.89 -10.79
C TYR A 262 29.57 -12.91 -11.54
N LEU A 263 29.16 -11.78 -12.13
CA LEU A 263 27.90 -11.64 -12.88
C LEU A 263 28.08 -11.87 -14.40
N ASN A 264 29.29 -12.17 -14.87
CA ASN A 264 29.68 -12.17 -16.29
C ASN A 264 29.46 -10.80 -16.96
N ARG A 265 30.03 -9.74 -16.38
CA ARG A 265 29.99 -8.38 -16.91
C ARG A 265 31.38 -7.92 -17.38
N PRO A 266 31.45 -7.09 -18.45
CA PRO A 266 30.34 -6.64 -19.30
C PRO A 266 29.76 -7.79 -20.15
N SER A 267 28.47 -7.71 -20.50
CA SER A 267 27.87 -8.67 -21.44
C SER A 267 28.27 -8.32 -22.87
N GLU A 268 28.51 -9.34 -23.68
CA GLU A 268 28.90 -9.18 -25.08
C GLU A 268 27.78 -8.55 -25.94
N LEU A 269 28.18 -7.87 -27.01
CA LEU A 269 27.29 -7.44 -28.08
C LEU A 269 27.57 -8.31 -29.30
N TYR A 270 26.68 -9.27 -29.56
CA TYR A 270 26.86 -10.27 -30.60
C TYR A 270 26.24 -9.82 -31.92
N PHE A 271 27.02 -9.78 -32.99
CA PHE A 271 26.51 -9.50 -34.34
C PHE A 271 25.83 -10.73 -34.94
N ALA A 272 24.50 -10.67 -35.09
CA ALA A 272 23.72 -11.79 -35.61
C ALA A 272 23.68 -11.77 -37.15
N GLN A 273 24.76 -12.26 -37.77
CA GLN A 273 24.95 -12.26 -39.22
C GLN A 273 23.78 -12.89 -39.99
N ARG A 274 23.35 -14.10 -39.60
CA ARG A 274 22.25 -14.82 -40.27
C ARG A 274 20.92 -14.08 -40.16
N LEU A 275 20.65 -13.48 -39.00
CA LEU A 275 19.41 -12.71 -38.78
C LEU A 275 19.43 -11.40 -39.56
N SER A 276 20.59 -10.74 -39.63
CA SER A 276 20.78 -9.53 -40.44
C SER A 276 20.56 -9.83 -41.93
N ALA A 277 21.10 -10.94 -42.43
CA ALA A 277 20.88 -11.39 -43.80
C ALA A 277 19.40 -11.74 -44.08
N HIS A 278 18.73 -12.39 -43.13
CA HIS A 278 17.32 -12.73 -43.25
C HIS A 278 16.40 -11.50 -43.32
N VAL A 279 16.67 -10.46 -42.53
CA VAL A 279 15.90 -9.20 -42.55
C VAL A 279 16.24 -8.34 -43.79
N GLY A 280 17.40 -8.54 -44.42
CA GLY A 280 17.76 -7.93 -45.70
C GLY A 280 18.04 -6.42 -45.66
N GLY A 281 18.21 -5.84 -44.47
CA GLY A 281 18.43 -4.40 -44.32
C GLY A 281 19.29 -4.06 -43.11
N ALA A 282 18.67 -3.93 -41.94
CA ALA A 282 19.36 -3.52 -40.73
C ALA A 282 20.41 -4.55 -40.25
N LYS A 283 21.53 -4.07 -39.68
CA LYS A 283 22.49 -4.89 -38.93
C LYS A 283 21.92 -5.19 -37.54
N ILE A 284 21.67 -6.47 -37.25
CA ILE A 284 21.08 -6.90 -35.98
C ILE A 284 22.18 -7.29 -34.98
N TRP A 285 22.18 -6.62 -33.83
CA TRP A 285 23.09 -6.88 -32.72
C TRP A 285 22.29 -7.32 -31.49
N LEU A 286 22.76 -8.38 -30.83
CA LEU A 286 22.14 -8.93 -29.62
C LEU A 286 22.97 -8.57 -28.40
N LYS A 287 22.38 -7.82 -27.47
CA LYS A 287 22.97 -7.57 -26.14
C LYS A 287 22.78 -8.81 -25.28
N ARG A 288 23.85 -9.55 -25.02
CA ARG A 288 23.83 -10.92 -24.45
C ARG A 288 23.59 -10.98 -22.94
N GLU A 289 22.48 -10.41 -22.45
CA GLU A 289 22.08 -10.52 -21.04
C GLU A 289 21.69 -11.95 -20.64
N ASP A 290 21.41 -12.82 -21.61
CA ASP A 290 21.18 -14.25 -21.44
C ASP A 290 22.42 -15.00 -20.90
N LEU A 291 23.62 -14.46 -21.09
CA LEU A 291 24.89 -15.04 -20.61
C LEU A 291 25.29 -14.60 -19.20
N THR A 292 24.45 -13.81 -18.53
CA THR A 292 24.65 -13.49 -17.10
C THR A 292 24.50 -14.74 -16.25
N LEU A 293 25.09 -14.73 -15.04
CA LEU A 293 25.15 -15.90 -14.13
C LEU A 293 23.83 -16.67 -13.95
N THR A 294 22.68 -15.97 -13.97
CA THR A 294 21.35 -16.57 -13.75
C THR A 294 20.49 -16.60 -15.01
N GLY A 295 21.07 -16.31 -16.17
CA GLY A 295 20.41 -16.38 -17.47
C GLY A 295 19.51 -15.18 -17.80
N SER A 296 19.59 -14.07 -17.06
CA SER A 296 18.82 -12.86 -17.39
C SER A 296 19.38 -11.58 -16.76
N HIS A 297 19.02 -10.44 -17.34
CA HIS A 297 19.37 -9.11 -16.84
C HIS A 297 18.91 -8.80 -15.39
N LYS A 298 18.04 -9.61 -14.79
CA LYS A 298 17.47 -9.34 -13.46
C LYS A 298 18.52 -9.34 -12.34
N ILE A 299 19.59 -10.13 -12.49
CA ILE A 299 20.65 -10.22 -11.48
C ILE A 299 21.36 -8.88 -11.22
N ASN A 300 21.37 -7.99 -12.21
CA ASN A 300 22.00 -6.67 -12.07
C ASN A 300 21.30 -5.81 -11.02
N ASN A 301 19.97 -5.72 -11.12
CA ASN A 301 19.16 -4.98 -10.16
C ASN A 301 19.18 -5.66 -8.79
N VAL A 302 19.05 -6.99 -8.76
CA VAL A 302 19.05 -7.75 -7.50
C VAL A 302 20.35 -7.55 -6.73
N LEU A 303 21.51 -7.53 -7.40
CA LEU A 303 22.79 -7.23 -6.76
C LEU A 303 22.77 -5.86 -6.10
N GLY A 304 22.38 -4.82 -6.83
CA GLY A 304 22.27 -3.46 -6.28
C GLY A 304 21.37 -3.40 -5.05
N GLN A 305 20.19 -4.01 -5.12
CA GLN A 305 19.24 -4.04 -4.00
C GLN A 305 19.75 -4.83 -2.80
N ILE A 306 20.45 -5.95 -3.01
CA ILE A 306 21.05 -6.73 -1.92
C ILE A 306 22.17 -5.93 -1.23
N LEU A 307 23.00 -5.20 -1.97
CA LEU A 307 24.01 -4.34 -1.37
C LEU A 307 23.37 -3.21 -0.55
N LEU A 308 22.27 -2.62 -1.03
CA LEU A 308 21.49 -1.63 -0.26
C LEU A 308 20.89 -2.24 1.00
N ALA A 309 20.31 -3.45 0.90
CA ALA A 309 19.73 -4.15 2.05
C ALA A 309 20.79 -4.45 3.12
N ARG A 310 21.98 -4.89 2.71
CA ARG A 310 23.14 -5.08 3.59
C ARG A 310 23.56 -3.77 4.25
N ARG A 311 23.62 -2.67 3.49
CA ARG A 311 23.95 -1.33 4.01
C ARG A 311 22.91 -0.85 5.04
N LEU A 312 21.65 -1.20 4.87
CA LEU A 312 20.56 -0.95 5.82
C LEU A 312 20.51 -1.93 7.00
N GLY A 313 21.46 -2.87 7.09
CA GLY A 313 21.49 -3.89 8.15
C GLY A 313 20.36 -4.93 8.08
N LYS A 314 19.67 -5.04 6.94
CA LYS A 314 18.58 -6.02 6.77
C LYS A 314 19.17 -7.41 6.50
N THR A 315 18.64 -8.43 7.17
CA THR A 315 19.14 -9.82 7.11
C THR A 315 18.23 -10.77 6.35
N HIS A 316 17.07 -10.29 5.89
CA HIS A 316 16.04 -11.07 5.22
C HIS A 316 15.53 -10.31 4.00
N ILE A 317 15.62 -10.95 2.84
CA ILE A 317 15.09 -10.47 1.56
C ILE A 317 13.79 -11.22 1.24
N VAL A 318 12.77 -10.45 0.87
CA VAL A 318 11.50 -10.95 0.36
C VAL A 318 11.34 -10.47 -1.08
N ALA A 319 10.89 -11.35 -1.96
CA ALA A 319 10.59 -11.00 -3.34
C ALA A 319 9.43 -11.85 -3.88
N GLU A 320 8.72 -11.33 -4.86
CA GLU A 320 7.74 -12.06 -5.66
C GLU A 320 8.41 -12.76 -6.86
N CYS A 321 7.75 -13.74 -7.45
CA CYS A 321 8.23 -14.35 -8.69
C CYS A 321 7.10 -14.95 -9.54
N ALA A 322 7.17 -14.74 -10.86
CA ALA A 322 6.34 -15.45 -11.84
C ALA A 322 7.17 -16.41 -12.71
N ALA A 323 8.22 -15.86 -13.34
CA ALA A 323 8.96 -16.52 -14.41
C ALA A 323 10.27 -17.20 -13.97
N GLY A 324 10.47 -17.37 -12.66
CA GLY A 324 11.65 -18.00 -12.07
C GLY A 324 12.90 -17.12 -11.98
N HIS A 325 13.25 -16.38 -13.04
CA HIS A 325 14.55 -15.69 -13.12
C HIS A 325 14.78 -14.62 -12.06
N HIS A 326 13.73 -13.89 -11.62
CA HIS A 326 13.88 -12.92 -10.52
C HIS A 326 14.18 -13.65 -9.22
N GLY A 327 13.31 -14.59 -8.84
CA GLY A 327 13.50 -15.41 -7.64
C GLY A 327 14.81 -16.19 -7.65
N LEU A 328 15.25 -16.69 -8.80
CA LEU A 328 16.53 -17.38 -8.97
C LEU A 328 17.69 -16.41 -8.68
N ALA A 329 17.69 -15.23 -9.30
CA ALA A 329 18.71 -14.22 -9.04
C ALA A 329 18.76 -13.80 -7.57
N THR A 330 17.58 -13.57 -6.96
CA THR A 330 17.44 -13.22 -5.54
C THR A 330 17.97 -14.33 -4.64
N ALA A 331 17.57 -15.59 -4.86
CA ALA A 331 18.06 -16.73 -4.09
C ALA A 331 19.58 -16.94 -4.24
N THR A 332 20.12 -16.84 -5.46
CA THR A 332 21.56 -16.98 -5.72
C THR A 332 22.37 -15.94 -4.95
N LEU A 333 21.97 -14.67 -5.02
CA LEU A 333 22.71 -13.60 -4.34
C LEU A 333 22.46 -13.62 -2.83
N CYS A 334 21.25 -13.93 -2.35
CA CYS A 334 21.02 -14.15 -0.92
C CYS A 334 21.92 -15.26 -0.36
N LYS A 335 22.09 -16.36 -1.08
CA LYS A 335 23.01 -17.44 -0.69
C LYS A 335 24.46 -16.95 -0.63
N LYS A 336 24.91 -16.19 -1.64
CA LYS A 336 26.25 -15.59 -1.68
C LYS A 336 26.53 -14.67 -0.48
N PHE A 337 25.54 -13.86 -0.09
CA PHE A 337 25.67 -12.85 0.97
C PHE A 337 25.16 -13.33 2.34
N ALA A 338 24.87 -14.63 2.49
CA ALA A 338 24.35 -15.21 3.72
C ALA A 338 23.07 -14.52 4.27
N LEU A 339 22.17 -14.13 3.38
CA LEU A 339 20.88 -13.51 3.72
C LEU A 339 19.76 -14.56 3.69
N LYS A 340 18.79 -14.43 4.60
CA LYS A 340 17.54 -15.20 4.53
C LYS A 340 16.76 -14.76 3.28
N CYS A 341 16.17 -15.70 2.57
CA CYS A 341 15.42 -15.44 1.35
C CYS A 341 14.03 -16.07 1.44
N SER A 342 13.00 -15.30 1.15
CA SER A 342 11.63 -15.81 0.95
C SER A 342 11.08 -15.32 -0.37
N ILE A 343 10.64 -16.27 -1.21
CA ILE A 343 10.11 -16.00 -2.55
C ILE A 343 8.63 -16.36 -2.56
N PHE A 344 7.78 -15.39 -2.84
CA PHE A 344 6.35 -15.58 -3.02
C PHE A 344 6.05 -15.91 -4.49
N ILE A 345 5.27 -16.96 -4.73
CA ILE A 345 4.91 -17.41 -6.08
C ILE A 345 3.44 -17.81 -6.14
N GLY A 346 2.75 -17.40 -7.20
CA GLY A 346 1.38 -17.84 -7.45
C GLY A 346 1.33 -19.33 -7.79
N GLU A 347 0.31 -20.05 -7.32
CA GLU A 347 0.13 -21.48 -7.59
C GLU A 347 0.15 -21.82 -9.09
N GLU A 348 -0.48 -21.01 -9.95
CA GLU A 348 -0.46 -21.24 -11.40
C GLU A 348 0.93 -21.03 -12.01
N ASP A 349 1.69 -20.03 -11.53
CA ASP A 349 3.02 -19.75 -12.04
C ASP A 349 4.03 -20.83 -11.63
N LEU A 350 3.85 -21.41 -10.43
CA LEU A 350 4.62 -22.56 -9.97
C LEU A 350 4.40 -23.77 -10.88
N GLN A 351 3.13 -24.11 -11.18
CA GLN A 351 2.79 -25.25 -12.04
C GLN A 351 3.39 -25.14 -13.45
N ARG A 352 3.53 -23.91 -13.97
CA ARG A 352 4.11 -23.66 -15.30
C ARG A 352 5.62 -23.80 -15.34
N ARG A 353 6.33 -23.61 -14.21
CA ARG A 353 7.81 -23.59 -14.17
C ARG A 353 8.39 -24.31 -12.94
N PRO A 354 8.08 -25.61 -12.73
CA PRO A 354 8.53 -26.35 -11.56
C PRO A 354 10.05 -26.40 -11.42
N ASP A 355 10.78 -26.54 -12.54
CA ASP A 355 12.25 -26.61 -12.53
C ASP A 355 12.91 -25.32 -12.02
N SER A 356 12.30 -24.16 -12.29
CA SER A 356 12.82 -22.88 -11.80
C SER A 356 12.65 -22.76 -10.29
N VAL A 357 11.52 -23.23 -9.78
CA VAL A 357 11.23 -23.24 -8.34
C VAL A 357 12.16 -24.19 -7.60
N ARG A 358 12.38 -25.39 -8.15
CA ARG A 358 13.33 -26.36 -7.58
C ARG A 358 14.75 -25.79 -7.46
N LYS A 359 15.21 -25.02 -8.45
CA LYS A 359 16.52 -24.32 -8.38
C LYS A 359 16.57 -23.29 -7.25
N ILE A 360 15.47 -22.55 -7.04
CA ILE A 360 15.34 -21.58 -5.95
C ILE A 360 15.41 -22.26 -4.58
N GLU A 361 14.73 -23.41 -4.42
CA GLU A 361 14.73 -24.19 -3.18
C GLU A 361 16.11 -24.81 -2.89
N ILE A 362 16.80 -25.34 -3.91
CA ILE A 362 18.17 -25.87 -3.78
C ILE A 362 19.14 -24.79 -3.26
N LEU A 363 18.93 -23.52 -3.63
CA LEU A 363 19.70 -22.39 -3.12
C LEU A 363 19.37 -22.01 -1.66
N GLY A 364 18.39 -22.66 -1.05
CA GLY A 364 18.00 -22.49 0.35
C GLY A 364 16.98 -21.38 0.59
N ALA A 365 16.33 -20.86 -0.46
CA ALA A 365 15.25 -19.90 -0.30
C ALA A 365 13.95 -20.59 0.10
N LYS A 366 13.19 -19.97 1.00
CA LYS A 366 11.84 -20.42 1.36
C LYS A 366 10.86 -20.00 0.25
N VAL A 367 10.25 -20.96 -0.42
CA VAL A 367 9.17 -20.69 -1.38
C VAL A 367 7.83 -20.65 -0.65
N VAL A 368 7.07 -19.59 -0.86
CA VAL A 368 5.73 -19.39 -0.28
C VAL A 368 4.72 -19.36 -1.42
N VAL A 369 3.86 -20.37 -1.46
CA VAL A 369 2.84 -20.50 -2.50
C VAL A 369 1.62 -19.65 -2.14
N VAL A 370 1.22 -18.79 -3.07
CA VAL A 370 0.05 -17.93 -2.95
C VAL A 370 -1.13 -18.57 -3.69
N THR A 371 -2.14 -18.93 -2.91
CA THR A 371 -3.38 -19.58 -3.38
C THR A 371 -4.59 -18.65 -3.41
N SER A 372 -4.44 -17.43 -2.91
CA SER A 372 -5.46 -16.38 -2.94
C SER A 372 -5.56 -15.71 -4.32
N GLY A 373 -6.73 -15.15 -4.62
CA GLY A 373 -6.96 -14.37 -5.84
C GLY A 373 -6.82 -15.20 -7.11
N ASN A 374 -6.18 -14.64 -8.13
CA ASN A 374 -5.96 -15.30 -9.43
C ASN A 374 -4.73 -16.21 -9.44
N LYS A 375 -4.05 -16.37 -8.29
CA LYS A 375 -2.93 -17.29 -8.08
C LYS A 375 -1.76 -17.07 -9.04
N LYS A 376 -1.51 -15.82 -9.42
CA LYS A 376 -0.44 -15.39 -10.34
C LYS A 376 0.47 -14.35 -9.66
N LEU A 377 1.44 -13.83 -10.42
CA LEU A 377 2.35 -12.75 -10.01
C LEU A 377 1.68 -11.61 -9.23
N LYS A 378 0.53 -11.11 -9.72
CA LYS A 378 -0.19 -10.01 -9.06
C LYS A 378 -0.54 -10.37 -7.62
N ASP A 379 -1.01 -11.59 -7.40
CA ASP A 379 -1.40 -12.07 -6.07
C ASP A 379 -0.16 -12.33 -5.21
N ALA A 380 0.98 -12.69 -5.80
CA ALA A 380 2.26 -12.83 -5.10
C ALA A 380 2.89 -11.50 -4.65
N ILE A 381 2.50 -10.38 -5.26
CA ILE A 381 2.90 -9.01 -4.86
C ILE A 381 2.02 -8.49 -3.71
N SER A 382 0.78 -8.96 -3.65
CA SER A 382 -0.25 -8.51 -2.70
C SER A 382 -0.06 -9.15 -1.33
#